data_AF-A0A8H4LVD5-F1
#
_entry.id   AF-A0A8H4LVD5-F1
#
_cell.length_a   1.000
_cell.length_b   1.000
_cell.length_c   1.000
_cell.angle_alpha   90.00
_cell.angle_beta   90.00
_cell.angle_gamma   90.00
#
_symmetry.space_group_name_H-M   'P 1'
#
loop_
_entity.id
_entity.type
_entity.pdbx_description
1 polymer ?
#
loop_
_entity_poly.entity_id
_entity_poly.type
_entity_poly.pdbx_seq_one_letter_code
_entity_poly.pdbx_strand_id
1 'polypeptide(L)'
;MPSLRSLLVAALAAATVAAAPSLVSPAHRRAAVDKPRLLGPRGSGDEASSAKTVLADTAIAEPVLAKTVLPRDESKPKQKSKPLTPKYFREPGGSLSRSHYDQRFFHSEIAYDEHRGVLSDLVRSYMATMDAHGVETWLAHGTLLGWWWSGRVMPWDYDLDVQVSNDTMEWLGRRLNRTEHPYRAPVDAASKTYLLDVNPHHVDVTRGDGKNIIDARWIDMANGMFIDITALRERDPAAPGVWSCKNAHRYASQDLWPMRLTDFEGARVRVPYSVGSILSAEYGEKSLVIEEHAGHRWDRATKEWVKMTPDDKVRSINDARERKKQQMIRDARPPAP
;
A
#
# COMPACT_ATOMS: atom_id res chain seq x y z
N MET A 1 -26.33 40.02 33.67
CA MET A 1 -26.89 41.34 33.29
C MET A 1 -26.80 42.25 34.52
N PRO A 2 -26.42 43.53 34.38
CA PRO A 2 -25.04 43.88 34.75
C PRO A 2 -24.87 45.07 35.71
N SER A 3 -23.64 45.30 36.16
CA SER A 3 -23.10 46.62 36.52
C SER A 3 -21.69 46.75 35.94
N LEU A 4 -21.27 47.95 35.54
CA LEU A 4 -20.19 48.21 34.59
C LEU A 4 -19.33 49.41 35.03
N ARG A 5 -18.06 49.48 34.56
CA ARG A 5 -17.07 50.60 34.69
C ARG A 5 -16.42 50.68 36.09
N SER A 6 -15.11 50.88 36.29
CA SER A 6 -13.92 51.18 35.44
C SER A 6 -12.66 50.52 36.10
N LEU A 7 -11.39 50.66 35.66
CA LEU A 7 -10.74 51.54 34.67
C LEU A 7 -9.53 50.86 33.97
N LEU A 8 -9.16 51.43 32.82
CA LEU A 8 -8.04 51.18 31.91
C LEU A 8 -6.65 51.58 32.46
N VAL A 9 -5.61 50.75 32.28
CA VAL A 9 -4.20 51.20 32.15
C VAL A 9 -3.54 50.41 31.03
N ALA A 10 -2.86 51.10 30.11
CA ALA A 10 -2.13 50.51 28.99
C ALA A 10 -0.62 50.51 29.25
N ALA A 11 0.09 49.48 28.77
CA ALA A 11 1.54 49.49 28.63
C ALA A 11 1.94 48.81 27.31
N LEU A 12 2.92 49.39 26.62
CA LEU A 12 3.26 49.15 25.22
C LEU A 12 4.74 48.76 25.10
N ALA A 13 5.04 47.58 24.56
CA ALA A 13 6.37 47.20 24.05
C ALA A 13 6.20 46.01 23.09
N ALA A 14 6.20 46.21 21.77
CA ALA A 14 7.38 46.43 20.90
C ALA A 14 7.96 45.10 20.39
N ALA A 15 7.60 44.76 19.14
CA ALA A 15 8.21 43.65 18.41
C ALA A 15 9.61 44.04 17.90
N THR A 16 10.55 43.10 17.92
CA THR A 16 11.82 43.20 17.19
C THR A 16 12.02 41.97 16.33
N VAL A 17 11.92 42.17 15.02
CA VAL A 17 12.37 41.21 14.00
C VAL A 17 13.89 41.30 13.93
N ALA A 18 14.57 40.16 14.10
CA ALA A 18 16.00 40.03 13.80
C ALA A 18 16.16 39.13 12.57
N ALA A 19 16.69 39.68 11.48
CA ALA A 19 16.98 38.97 10.25
C ALA A 19 18.48 39.07 9.93
N ALA A 20 19.14 37.92 9.77
CA ALA A 20 20.44 37.76 9.09
C ALA A 20 20.85 36.27 9.10
N PRO A 21 21.74 35.80 8.20
CA PRO A 21 21.92 36.24 6.81
C PRO A 21 21.83 35.06 5.82
N SER A 22 21.69 35.35 4.53
CA SER A 22 21.84 34.35 3.47
C SER A 22 23.32 33.99 3.27
N LEU A 23 23.62 32.69 3.15
CA LEU A 23 24.90 32.20 2.66
C LEU A 23 24.69 31.49 1.32
N VAL A 24 25.28 32.06 0.28
CA VAL A 24 25.29 31.51 -1.08
C VAL A 24 26.46 30.54 -1.21
N SER A 25 26.14 29.28 -1.57
CA SER A 25 26.91 28.27 -2.34
C SER A 25 28.45 28.23 -2.27
N PRO A 26 29.04 27.02 -2.36
CA PRO A 26 29.55 26.70 -3.68
C PRO A 26 29.14 25.32 -4.21
N ALA A 27 28.97 25.26 -5.53
CA ALA A 27 28.71 24.03 -6.27
C ALA A 27 29.80 22.98 -6.03
N HIS A 28 29.39 21.74 -5.73
CA HIS A 28 30.28 20.59 -5.83
C HIS A 28 30.10 19.88 -7.17
N ARG A 29 31.21 19.74 -7.90
CA ARG A 29 31.28 19.01 -9.16
C ARG A 29 30.79 17.58 -8.96
N ARG A 30 29.87 17.12 -9.82
CA ARG A 30 29.66 15.69 -10.03
C ARG A 30 30.94 15.10 -10.61
N ALA A 31 31.65 14.30 -9.82
CA ALA A 31 32.62 13.36 -10.37
C ALA A 31 31.84 12.26 -11.10
N ALA A 32 32.14 12.04 -12.38
CA ALA A 32 31.59 10.93 -13.12
C ALA A 32 32.24 9.63 -12.63
N VAL A 33 31.43 8.64 -12.25
CA VAL A 33 31.89 7.27 -12.01
C VAL A 33 31.55 6.47 -13.25
N ASP A 34 32.59 5.97 -13.93
CA ASP A 34 32.44 5.12 -15.10
C ASP A 34 31.64 3.86 -14.78
N LYS A 35 30.61 3.59 -15.59
CA LYS A 35 29.99 2.25 -15.69
C LYS A 35 30.56 1.55 -16.91
N PRO A 36 31.10 0.32 -16.78
CA PRO A 36 31.67 -0.38 -17.93
C PRO A 36 30.58 -0.73 -18.96
N ARG A 37 30.89 -0.45 -20.24
CA ARG A 37 30.09 -0.89 -21.39
C ARG A 37 29.97 -2.41 -21.42
N LEU A 38 28.75 -2.92 -21.40
CA LEU A 38 28.43 -4.27 -21.88
C LEU A 38 27.93 -4.20 -23.32
N LEU A 39 28.51 -5.03 -24.19
CA LEU A 39 28.18 -5.07 -25.62
C LEU A 39 26.82 -5.73 -25.84
N GLY A 40 25.98 -5.11 -26.67
CA GLY A 40 24.84 -5.77 -27.29
C GLY A 40 25.24 -6.42 -28.63
N PRO A 41 24.71 -7.60 -28.99
CA PRO A 41 24.85 -8.15 -30.33
C PRO A 41 23.93 -7.45 -31.33
N ARG A 42 24.34 -7.46 -32.61
CA ARG A 42 23.61 -6.86 -33.74
C ARG A 42 22.45 -7.75 -34.19
N GLY A 43 21.48 -7.16 -34.88
CA GLY A 43 20.24 -7.83 -35.27
C GLY A 43 20.17 -8.36 -36.71
N SER A 44 19.00 -8.94 -36.98
CA SER A 44 18.37 -9.33 -38.25
C SER A 44 16.87 -9.43 -37.90
N GLY A 45 15.89 -9.03 -38.69
CA GLY A 45 15.83 -8.83 -40.13
C GLY A 45 14.50 -9.46 -40.58
N ASP A 46 13.51 -8.59 -40.84
CA ASP A 46 12.20 -8.76 -41.51
C ASP A 46 11.50 -10.14 -41.55
N GLU A 47 10.22 -10.16 -41.13
CA GLU A 47 9.11 -10.25 -42.08
C GLU A 47 7.74 -9.98 -41.41
N ALA A 48 6.77 -9.49 -42.20
CA ALA A 48 5.43 -9.17 -41.74
C ALA A 48 4.38 -10.08 -42.39
N SER A 49 3.40 -10.56 -41.62
CA SER A 49 2.16 -11.11 -42.16
C SER A 49 0.96 -10.81 -41.25
N SER A 50 -0.21 -10.68 -41.86
CA SER A 50 -1.39 -10.02 -41.28
C SER A 50 -2.57 -10.98 -41.14
N ALA A 51 -3.23 -11.01 -39.97
CA ALA A 51 -4.66 -11.32 -39.87
C ALA A 51 -5.30 -10.95 -38.52
N LYS A 52 -6.29 -10.05 -38.57
CA LYS A 52 -7.57 -10.02 -37.80
C LYS A 52 -7.54 -10.22 -36.27
N THR A 53 -7.74 -9.12 -35.54
CA THR A 53 -8.16 -9.12 -34.12
C THR A 53 -9.69 -9.07 -34.01
N VAL A 54 -10.29 -10.00 -33.28
CA VAL A 54 -11.61 -9.84 -32.65
C VAL A 54 -11.38 -9.23 -31.27
N LEU A 55 -12.04 -8.13 -30.93
CA LEU A 55 -11.96 -7.58 -29.57
C LEU A 55 -12.85 -8.39 -28.62
N ALA A 56 -12.24 -8.95 -27.59
CA ALA A 56 -12.91 -9.44 -26.40
C ALA A 56 -12.34 -8.67 -25.18
N ASP A 57 -13.22 -8.27 -24.25
CA ASP A 57 -12.82 -7.53 -23.06
C ASP A 57 -11.86 -8.37 -22.21
N THR A 58 -10.72 -7.77 -21.85
CA THR A 58 -9.69 -8.43 -21.04
C THR A 58 -9.50 -7.63 -19.75
N ALA A 59 -10.03 -8.15 -18.65
CA ALA A 59 -9.65 -7.70 -17.31
C ALA A 59 -8.16 -7.93 -17.09
N ILE A 60 -7.49 -7.04 -16.34
CA ILE A 60 -6.05 -7.13 -16.10
C ILE A 60 -5.78 -8.23 -15.09
N ALA A 61 -5.56 -9.46 -15.57
CA ALA A 61 -4.98 -10.53 -14.79
C ALA A 61 -3.45 -10.39 -14.72
N GLU A 62 -2.84 -10.81 -13.61
CA GLU A 62 -1.38 -10.82 -13.46
C GLU A 62 -0.69 -11.71 -14.50
N PRO A 63 0.54 -11.37 -14.92
CA PRO A 63 1.26 -12.13 -15.94
C PRO A 63 1.73 -13.49 -15.40
N VAL A 64 1.00 -14.55 -15.74
CA VAL A 64 1.47 -15.93 -15.54
C VAL A 64 2.67 -16.19 -16.44
N LEU A 65 3.87 -16.22 -15.84
CA LEU A 65 5.12 -16.52 -16.52
C LEU A 65 5.10 -17.95 -17.10
N ALA A 66 4.92 -18.07 -18.41
CA ALA A 66 4.95 -19.34 -19.12
C ALA A 66 6.34 -19.98 -19.01
N LYS A 67 6.45 -21.06 -18.24
CA LYS A 67 7.70 -21.83 -18.10
C LYS A 67 7.91 -22.71 -19.33
N THR A 68 8.90 -22.38 -20.16
CA THR A 68 9.44 -23.30 -21.16
C THR A 68 10.00 -24.54 -20.45
N VAL A 69 9.33 -25.68 -20.59
CA VAL A 69 9.77 -26.94 -19.96
C VAL A 69 10.88 -27.54 -20.82
N LEU A 70 12.13 -27.35 -20.40
CA LEU A 70 13.24 -28.19 -20.87
C LEU A 70 13.06 -29.62 -20.34
N PRO A 71 13.40 -30.66 -21.12
CA PRO A 71 13.27 -32.05 -20.68
C PRO A 71 14.06 -32.29 -19.40
N ARG A 72 13.44 -32.99 -18.45
CA ARG A 72 13.94 -33.13 -17.09
C ARG A 72 14.96 -34.28 -17.03
N ASP A 73 16.22 -33.94 -16.80
CA ASP A 73 17.27 -34.91 -16.48
C ASP A 73 16.87 -35.69 -15.21
N GLU A 74 16.59 -36.99 -15.38
CA GLU A 74 16.07 -37.85 -14.31
C GLU A 74 17.15 -38.31 -13.30
N SER A 75 18.42 -37.95 -13.51
CA SER A 75 19.55 -38.39 -12.67
C SER A 75 19.60 -37.78 -11.27
N LYS A 76 18.73 -36.81 -10.92
CA LYS A 76 18.77 -36.12 -9.62
C LYS A 76 17.77 -36.73 -8.61
N PRO A 77 18.21 -37.10 -7.39
CA PRO A 77 17.32 -37.68 -6.39
C PRO A 77 16.20 -36.70 -6.01
N LYS A 78 14.96 -37.19 -5.99
CA LYS A 78 13.76 -36.41 -5.64
C LYS A 78 13.93 -35.85 -4.22
N GLN A 79 14.21 -34.55 -4.11
CA GLN A 79 14.17 -33.84 -2.82
C GLN A 79 12.81 -34.07 -2.18
N LYS A 80 12.80 -34.63 -0.96
CA LYS A 80 11.57 -34.77 -0.17
C LYS A 80 10.98 -33.37 0.02
N SER A 81 9.73 -33.17 -0.44
CA SER A 81 8.99 -31.94 -0.19
C SER A 81 8.89 -31.70 1.32
N LYS A 82 9.22 -30.49 1.78
CA LYS A 82 9.03 -30.12 3.19
C LYS A 82 7.54 -30.33 3.57
N PRO A 83 7.24 -30.76 4.81
CA PRO A 83 5.86 -30.86 5.28
C PRO A 83 5.14 -29.52 5.11
N LEU A 84 3.91 -29.54 4.61
CA LEU A 84 3.07 -28.35 4.51
C LEU A 84 2.56 -27.96 5.89
N THR A 85 2.64 -26.68 6.22
CA THR A 85 2.04 -26.12 7.43
C THR A 85 0.52 -25.97 7.26
N PRO A 86 -0.26 -26.00 8.36
CA PRO A 86 -1.64 -25.52 8.34
C PRO A 86 -1.67 -24.00 8.09
N LYS A 87 -2.61 -23.50 7.27
CA LYS A 87 -2.88 -22.06 7.19
C LYS A 87 -3.61 -21.63 8.48
N TYR A 88 -3.08 -20.64 9.21
CA TYR A 88 -3.71 -20.13 10.44
C TYR A 88 -4.98 -19.34 10.12
N PHE A 89 -4.83 -18.20 9.45
CA PHE A 89 -5.96 -17.39 9.00
C PHE A 89 -6.67 -18.06 7.83
N ARG A 90 -8.00 -17.92 7.79
CA ARG A 90 -8.84 -18.46 6.71
C ARG A 90 -9.89 -17.45 6.32
N GLU A 91 -10.15 -17.41 5.03
CA GLU A 91 -11.05 -16.47 4.38
C GLU A 91 -12.08 -17.27 3.58
N PRO A 92 -13.34 -16.79 3.44
CA PRO A 92 -14.36 -17.47 2.65
C PRO A 92 -13.95 -17.72 1.19
N GLY A 93 -13.19 -16.78 0.61
CA GLY A 93 -12.70 -16.85 -0.77
C GLY A 93 -13.81 -16.88 -1.83
N GLY A 94 -13.44 -17.17 -3.08
CA GLY A 94 -14.37 -17.26 -4.22
C GLY A 94 -14.72 -15.91 -4.89
N SER A 95 -14.36 -14.78 -4.28
CA SER A 95 -14.30 -13.46 -4.91
C SER A 95 -13.08 -12.69 -4.37
N LEU A 96 -12.72 -11.57 -5.02
CA LEU A 96 -11.67 -10.67 -4.52
C LEU A 96 -12.04 -10.18 -3.11
N SER A 97 -13.17 -9.48 -2.99
CA SER A 97 -13.80 -9.04 -1.73
C SER A 97 -13.75 -10.12 -0.62
N ARG A 98 -14.23 -11.34 -0.89
CA ARG A 98 -14.24 -12.46 0.10
C ARG A 98 -12.88 -12.96 0.55
N SER A 99 -11.79 -12.53 -0.10
CA SER A 99 -10.42 -12.84 0.32
C SER A 99 -9.92 -11.92 1.44
N HIS A 100 -10.72 -10.89 1.80
CA HIS A 100 -10.41 -9.88 2.82
C HIS A 100 -11.38 -9.93 4.02
N TYR A 101 -11.97 -11.10 4.27
CA TYR A 101 -12.83 -11.40 5.43
C TYR A 101 -12.31 -12.60 6.21
N ASP A 102 -12.31 -12.53 7.54
CA ASP A 102 -12.04 -13.67 8.41
C ASP A 102 -13.24 -14.62 8.45
N GLN A 103 -13.01 -15.88 8.11
CA GLN A 103 -14.06 -16.90 7.97
C GLN A 103 -14.87 -17.13 9.26
N ARG A 104 -14.36 -16.79 10.44
CA ARG A 104 -15.06 -16.96 11.73
C ARG A 104 -16.18 -15.94 11.95
N PHE A 105 -16.05 -14.76 11.35
CA PHE A 105 -16.93 -13.60 11.56
C PHE A 105 -17.66 -13.16 10.27
N PHE A 106 -17.35 -13.81 9.14
CA PHE A 106 -18.02 -13.57 7.86
C PHE A 106 -19.45 -14.11 7.85
N HIS A 107 -20.40 -13.22 7.56
CA HIS A 107 -21.82 -13.56 7.37
C HIS A 107 -22.28 -13.28 5.93
N SER A 108 -21.91 -12.11 5.40
CA SER A 108 -22.19 -11.66 4.03
C SER A 108 -21.14 -10.65 3.59
N GLU A 109 -20.99 -10.44 2.28
CA GLU A 109 -20.21 -9.31 1.76
C GLU A 109 -20.90 -7.98 2.13
N ILE A 110 -20.12 -6.96 2.45
CA ILE A 110 -20.60 -5.58 2.61
C ILE A 110 -20.73 -4.97 1.20
N ALA A 111 -21.75 -4.12 0.99
CA ALA A 111 -21.99 -3.55 -0.33
C ALA A 111 -20.84 -2.62 -0.79
N TYR A 112 -20.66 -2.52 -2.10
CA TYR A 112 -19.57 -1.73 -2.69
C TYR A 112 -19.60 -0.26 -2.25
N ASP A 113 -20.76 0.36 -2.09
CA ASP A 113 -20.82 1.77 -1.69
C ASP A 113 -20.72 1.95 -0.15
N GLU A 114 -20.66 0.85 0.62
CA GLU A 114 -20.61 0.83 2.10
C GLU A 114 -19.25 0.38 2.67
N HIS A 115 -18.54 -0.55 2.01
CA HIS A 115 -17.33 -1.21 2.56
C HIS A 115 -16.26 -0.21 3.02
N ARG A 116 -16.09 0.90 2.29
CA ARG A 116 -15.11 1.94 2.61
C ARG A 116 -15.37 2.56 3.99
N GLY A 117 -16.62 2.70 4.42
CA GLY A 117 -16.95 3.17 5.78
C GLY A 117 -16.51 2.18 6.87
N VAL A 118 -16.61 0.88 6.60
CA VAL A 118 -16.10 -0.18 7.49
C VAL A 118 -14.57 -0.13 7.57
N LEU A 119 -13.89 0.07 6.43
CA LEU A 119 -12.42 0.25 6.39
C LEU A 119 -11.99 1.52 7.15
N SER A 120 -12.70 2.65 7.01
CA SER A 120 -12.45 3.85 7.81
C SER A 120 -12.57 3.59 9.32
N ASP A 121 -13.55 2.80 9.76
CA ASP A 121 -13.71 2.45 11.18
C ASP A 121 -12.65 1.46 11.68
N LEU A 122 -12.24 0.50 10.84
CA LEU A 122 -11.12 -0.42 11.11
C LEU A 122 -9.83 0.35 11.38
N VAL A 123 -9.41 1.24 10.46
CA VAL A 123 -8.15 1.98 10.65
C VAL A 123 -8.22 2.93 11.85
N ARG A 124 -9.37 3.58 12.11
CA ARG A 124 -9.56 4.43 13.29
C ARG A 124 -9.46 3.65 14.60
N SER A 125 -10.16 2.52 14.71
CA SER A 125 -10.18 1.67 15.91
C SER A 125 -8.81 1.06 16.20
N TYR A 126 -8.11 0.59 15.16
CA TYR A 126 -6.74 0.09 15.25
C TYR A 126 -5.79 1.18 15.73
N MET A 127 -5.76 2.34 15.07
CA MET A 127 -4.82 3.42 15.40
C MET A 127 -5.07 3.99 16.80
N ALA A 128 -6.33 4.17 17.21
CA ALA A 128 -6.68 4.58 18.57
C ALA A 128 -6.19 3.56 19.62
N THR A 129 -6.29 2.26 19.34
CA THR A 129 -5.82 1.20 20.24
C THR A 129 -4.30 1.15 20.31
N MET A 130 -3.61 1.24 19.17
CA MET A 130 -2.14 1.21 19.13
C MET A 130 -1.55 2.45 19.83
N ASP A 131 -2.14 3.64 19.63
CA ASP A 131 -1.71 4.87 20.32
C ASP A 131 -1.92 4.77 21.84
N ALA A 132 -3.07 4.25 22.29
CA ALA A 132 -3.35 4.02 23.72
C ALA A 132 -2.36 3.04 24.40
N HIS A 133 -1.73 2.14 23.63
CA HIS A 133 -0.68 1.23 24.10
C HIS A 133 0.75 1.73 23.83
N GLY A 134 0.93 2.89 23.19
CA GLY A 134 2.25 3.42 22.80
C GLY A 134 2.95 2.61 21.71
N VAL A 135 2.19 1.88 20.88
CA VAL A 135 2.69 0.98 19.84
C VAL A 135 3.02 1.76 18.56
N GLU A 136 4.27 1.67 18.10
CA GLU A 136 4.65 2.19 16.77
C GLU A 136 4.23 1.21 15.66
N THR A 137 3.41 1.73 14.75
CA THR A 137 2.87 1.07 13.55
C THR A 137 2.70 2.12 12.44
N TRP A 138 2.77 1.72 11.18
CA TRP A 138 2.65 2.61 10.02
C TRP A 138 1.87 1.98 8.87
N LEU A 139 1.31 2.82 7.99
CA LEU A 139 0.59 2.38 6.79
C LEU A 139 1.55 1.74 5.77
N ALA A 140 1.11 0.68 5.12
CA ALA A 140 1.85 -0.03 4.07
C ALA A 140 1.00 -0.24 2.81
N HIS A 141 1.62 -0.75 1.74
CA HIS A 141 0.97 -1.32 0.55
C HIS A 141 -0.16 -0.42 -0.01
N GLY A 142 -1.35 -0.98 -0.30
CA GLY A 142 -2.46 -0.24 -0.91
C GLY A 142 -2.96 0.90 -0.02
N THR A 143 -2.95 0.69 1.30
CA THR A 143 -3.34 1.72 2.28
C THR A 143 -2.43 2.94 2.25
N LEU A 144 -1.12 2.74 2.07
CA LEU A 144 -0.15 3.82 1.90
C LEU A 144 -0.31 4.55 0.55
N LEU A 145 -0.76 3.85 -0.50
CA LEU A 145 -1.11 4.46 -1.78
C LEU A 145 -2.40 5.31 -1.70
N GLY A 146 -3.41 4.84 -0.96
CA GLY A 146 -4.59 5.65 -0.63
C GLY A 146 -4.24 6.91 0.16
N TRP A 147 -3.31 6.81 1.12
CA TRP A 147 -2.76 7.97 1.81
C TRP A 147 -2.09 8.96 0.85
N TRP A 148 -1.26 8.47 -0.08
CA TRP A 148 -0.54 9.31 -1.05
C TRP A 148 -1.46 10.18 -1.90
N TRP A 149 -2.59 9.62 -2.37
CA TRP A 149 -3.53 10.35 -3.21
C TRP A 149 -4.37 11.36 -2.42
N SER A 150 -5.11 10.90 -1.40
CA SER A 150 -6.17 11.71 -0.77
C SER A 150 -6.21 11.62 0.76
N GLY A 151 -5.26 10.93 1.41
CA GLY A 151 -5.34 10.66 2.85
C GLY A 151 -6.52 9.74 3.22
N ARG A 152 -6.96 8.90 2.29
CA ARG A 152 -8.21 8.13 2.38
C ARG A 152 -8.05 6.74 1.75
N VAL A 153 -8.93 5.81 2.14
CA VAL A 153 -9.02 4.50 1.49
C VAL A 153 -9.48 4.66 0.04
N MET A 154 -8.87 3.93 -0.90
CA MET A 154 -9.25 4.03 -2.31
C MET A 154 -10.64 3.37 -2.51
N PRO A 155 -11.52 3.89 -3.39
CA PRO A 155 -12.89 3.41 -3.49
C PRO A 155 -13.09 1.95 -3.90
N TRP A 156 -12.02 1.22 -4.27
CA TRP A 156 -12.03 -0.15 -4.79
C TRP A 156 -11.16 -1.12 -3.98
N ASP A 157 -10.49 -0.64 -2.93
CA ASP A 157 -9.67 -1.48 -2.04
C ASP A 157 -10.58 -2.19 -1.02
N TYR A 158 -10.34 -3.48 -0.79
CA TYR A 158 -11.15 -4.31 0.11
C TYR A 158 -10.49 -4.60 1.45
N ASP A 159 -9.20 -4.28 1.59
CA ASP A 159 -8.35 -4.53 2.73
C ASP A 159 -7.58 -3.28 3.19
N LEU A 160 -6.88 -3.47 4.30
CA LEU A 160 -5.96 -2.50 4.87
C LEU A 160 -4.67 -3.20 5.29
N ASP A 161 -3.54 -2.54 5.04
CA ASP A 161 -2.21 -3.04 5.34
C ASP A 161 -1.48 -2.09 6.28
N VAL A 162 -0.95 -2.65 7.36
CA VAL A 162 -0.05 -1.96 8.28
C VAL A 162 1.17 -2.81 8.59
N GLN A 163 2.24 -2.13 8.98
CA GLN A 163 3.50 -2.74 9.34
C GLN A 163 3.93 -2.31 10.74
N VAL A 164 4.65 -3.21 11.40
CA VAL A 164 5.28 -3.00 12.71
C VAL A 164 6.70 -3.57 12.70
N SER A 165 7.53 -3.18 13.67
CA SER A 165 8.79 -3.89 13.91
C SER A 165 8.51 -5.31 14.45
N ASN A 166 9.48 -6.21 14.29
CA ASN A 166 9.41 -7.54 14.89
C ASN A 166 9.23 -7.50 16.41
N ASP A 167 9.97 -6.63 17.09
CA ASP A 167 9.95 -6.53 18.55
C ASP A 167 8.58 -6.03 19.04
N THR A 168 7.96 -5.13 18.27
CA THR A 168 6.55 -4.74 18.45
C THR A 168 5.61 -5.94 18.24
N MET A 169 5.79 -6.75 17.20
CA MET A 169 4.96 -7.94 16.95
C MET A 169 5.10 -8.98 18.08
N GLU A 170 6.31 -9.22 18.60
CA GLU A 170 6.54 -10.10 19.75
C GLU A 170 5.86 -9.55 21.02
N TRP A 171 5.89 -8.22 21.22
CA TRP A 171 5.17 -7.58 22.32
C TRP A 171 3.65 -7.74 22.17
N LEU A 172 3.08 -7.50 20.99
CA LEU A 172 1.67 -7.72 20.69
C LEU A 172 1.27 -9.18 20.94
N GLY A 173 2.05 -10.13 20.41
CA GLY A 173 1.86 -11.57 20.61
C GLY A 173 1.86 -12.02 22.08
N ARG A 174 2.64 -11.34 22.93
CA ARG A 174 2.75 -11.61 24.38
C ARG A 174 1.73 -10.88 25.25
N ARG A 175 1.20 -9.74 24.81
CA ARG A 175 0.41 -8.81 25.66
C ARG A 175 -1.04 -8.63 25.22
N LEU A 176 -1.30 -8.61 23.91
CA LEU A 176 -2.59 -8.28 23.31
C LEU A 176 -3.10 -9.35 22.33
N ASN A 177 -2.46 -10.52 22.26
CA ASN A 177 -2.97 -11.61 21.43
C ASN A 177 -4.32 -12.10 21.98
N ARG A 178 -5.34 -12.08 21.12
CA ARG A 178 -6.76 -12.39 21.42
C ARG A 178 -7.42 -11.46 22.44
N THR A 179 -6.96 -10.22 22.55
CA THR A 179 -7.72 -9.19 23.29
C THR A 179 -8.80 -8.57 22.39
N GLU A 180 -9.96 -8.34 22.99
CA GLU A 180 -11.09 -7.66 22.38
C GLU A 180 -11.09 -6.18 22.75
N HIS A 181 -11.34 -5.32 21.77
CA HIS A 181 -11.25 -3.87 21.89
C HIS A 181 -12.56 -3.23 21.42
N PRO A 182 -13.42 -2.77 22.36
CA PRO A 182 -14.62 -2.02 22.00
C PRO A 182 -14.21 -0.63 21.52
N TYR A 183 -14.73 -0.20 20.37
CA TYR A 183 -14.53 1.13 19.82
C TYR A 183 -15.84 1.69 19.27
N ARG A 184 -16.13 2.93 19.64
CA ARG A 184 -17.29 3.70 19.15
C ARG A 184 -16.79 4.80 18.23
N ALA A 185 -17.24 4.78 16.97
CA ALA A 185 -16.89 5.83 16.02
C ALA A 185 -17.50 7.19 16.45
N PRO A 186 -16.88 8.34 16.09
CA PRO A 186 -17.31 9.66 16.57
C PRO A 186 -18.73 10.08 16.17
N VAL A 187 -19.32 9.44 15.15
CA VAL A 187 -20.63 9.81 14.58
C VAL A 187 -21.60 8.65 14.78
N ASP A 188 -22.33 8.66 15.90
CA ASP A 188 -23.50 7.86 16.31
C ASP A 188 -23.64 6.39 15.86
N ALA A 189 -22.55 5.75 15.45
CA ALA A 189 -22.51 4.32 15.20
C ALA A 189 -22.67 3.54 16.51
N ALA A 190 -23.28 2.35 16.38
CA ALA A 190 -23.19 1.34 17.43
C ALA A 190 -21.71 1.04 17.74
N SER A 191 -21.40 0.79 19.01
CA SER A 191 -20.05 0.35 19.38
C SER A 191 -19.76 -0.98 18.71
N LYS A 192 -18.64 -1.07 18.00
CA LYS A 192 -18.12 -2.31 17.43
C LYS A 192 -17.05 -2.89 18.36
N THR A 193 -16.83 -4.20 18.27
CA THR A 193 -15.73 -4.87 18.98
C THR A 193 -14.76 -5.42 17.95
N TYR A 194 -13.47 -5.15 18.16
CA TYR A 194 -12.40 -5.58 17.29
C TYR A 194 -11.49 -6.57 18.01
N LEU A 195 -11.04 -7.61 17.31
CA LEU A 195 -10.13 -8.62 17.83
C LEU A 195 -8.73 -8.41 17.25
N LEU A 196 -7.71 -8.33 18.11
CA LEU A 196 -6.32 -8.53 17.69
C LEU A 196 -5.99 -10.03 17.76
N ASP A 197 -5.75 -10.67 16.63
CA ASP A 197 -5.37 -12.09 16.56
C ASP A 197 -3.97 -12.22 15.96
N VAL A 198 -3.01 -12.70 16.76
CA VAL A 198 -1.61 -12.85 16.36
C VAL A 198 -1.35 -14.30 15.95
N ASN A 199 -0.89 -14.47 14.71
CA ASN A 199 -0.57 -15.77 14.14
C ASN A 199 0.59 -16.41 14.92
N PRO A 200 0.48 -17.64 15.46
CA PRO A 200 1.58 -18.33 16.12
C PRO A 200 2.85 -18.42 15.27
N HIS A 201 2.71 -18.39 13.95
CA HIS A 201 3.82 -18.38 13.00
C HIS A 201 4.56 -17.04 12.88
N HIS A 202 4.20 -15.95 13.57
CA HIS A 202 4.90 -14.66 13.48
C HIS A 202 6.42 -14.77 13.77
N VAL A 203 6.80 -15.71 14.64
CA VAL A 203 8.20 -16.04 14.95
C VAL A 203 9.00 -16.54 13.74
N ASP A 204 8.36 -17.11 12.71
CA ASP A 204 9.03 -17.76 11.58
C ASP A 204 9.88 -16.78 10.75
N VAL A 205 11.19 -17.01 10.71
CA VAL A 205 12.16 -16.16 9.99
C VAL A 205 11.91 -16.13 8.49
N THR A 206 11.53 -17.28 7.90
CA THR A 206 11.36 -17.46 6.46
C THR A 206 9.90 -17.45 6.02
N ARG A 207 9.64 -17.33 4.71
CA ARG A 207 8.30 -17.48 4.11
C ARG A 207 7.64 -18.85 4.37
N GLY A 208 8.43 -19.89 4.67
CA GLY A 208 7.93 -21.26 4.76
C GLY A 208 7.34 -21.74 3.42
N ASP A 209 6.12 -22.30 3.47
CA ASP A 209 5.33 -22.70 2.30
C ASP A 209 4.45 -21.55 1.74
N GLY A 210 4.52 -20.35 2.32
CA GLY A 210 3.74 -19.19 1.92
C GLY A 210 2.33 -19.11 2.51
N LYS A 211 1.92 -20.03 3.39
CA LYS A 211 0.57 -19.98 4.00
C LYS A 211 0.46 -18.99 5.16
N ASN A 212 1.56 -18.76 5.88
CA ASN A 212 1.59 -17.97 7.13
C ASN A 212 2.48 -16.73 7.00
N ILE A 213 2.23 -15.96 5.93
CA ILE A 213 2.95 -14.71 5.59
C ILE A 213 2.48 -13.55 6.49
N ILE A 214 1.18 -13.48 6.79
CA ILE A 214 0.60 -12.48 7.69
C ILE A 214 0.87 -12.86 9.14
N ASP A 215 1.32 -11.88 9.92
CA ASP A 215 1.80 -12.07 11.29
C ASP A 215 0.71 -11.80 12.33
N ALA A 216 -0.19 -10.84 12.09
CA ALA A 216 -1.40 -10.65 12.89
C ALA A 216 -2.54 -10.03 12.06
N ARG A 217 -3.76 -10.03 12.61
CA ARG A 217 -4.93 -9.32 12.06
C ARG A 217 -5.63 -8.49 13.12
N TRP A 218 -6.14 -7.33 12.72
CA TRP A 218 -7.13 -6.55 13.46
C TRP A 218 -8.50 -6.73 12.80
N ILE A 219 -9.43 -7.42 13.45
CA ILE A 219 -10.64 -7.97 12.82
C ILE A 219 -11.90 -7.31 13.40
N ASP A 220 -12.79 -6.79 12.57
CA ASP A 220 -14.15 -6.40 12.97
C ASP A 220 -14.98 -7.66 13.23
N MET A 221 -15.33 -7.92 14.49
CA MET A 221 -16.02 -9.16 14.87
C MET A 221 -17.49 -9.22 14.40
N ALA A 222 -18.06 -8.10 13.91
CA ALA A 222 -19.44 -8.07 13.44
C ALA A 222 -19.61 -8.54 11.98
N ASN A 223 -18.59 -8.34 11.14
CA ASN A 223 -18.64 -8.67 9.70
C ASN A 223 -17.43 -9.46 9.18
N GLY A 224 -16.30 -9.45 9.90
CA GLY A 224 -15.08 -10.18 9.55
C GLY A 224 -14.06 -9.43 8.69
N MET A 225 -14.32 -8.20 8.23
CA MET A 225 -13.29 -7.39 7.57
C MET A 225 -12.11 -7.12 8.53
N PHE A 226 -10.90 -7.02 8.00
CA PHE A 226 -9.70 -6.88 8.81
C PHE A 226 -8.62 -5.96 8.23
N ILE A 227 -7.67 -5.60 9.09
CA ILE A 227 -6.36 -5.07 8.69
C ILE A 227 -5.34 -6.21 8.79
N ASP A 228 -4.57 -6.46 7.74
CA ASP A 228 -3.41 -7.35 7.77
C ASP A 228 -2.20 -6.62 8.36
N ILE A 229 -1.56 -7.25 9.35
CA ILE A 229 -0.41 -6.71 10.08
C ILE A 229 0.81 -7.57 9.76
N THR A 230 1.86 -6.96 9.22
CA THR A 230 3.12 -7.66 8.88
C THR A 230 4.33 -7.10 9.62
N ALA A 231 5.21 -8.00 10.07
CA ALA A 231 6.38 -7.65 10.88
C ALA A 231 7.65 -7.49 10.02
N LEU A 232 8.29 -6.33 10.13
CA LEU A 232 9.60 -6.09 9.53
C LEU A 232 10.74 -6.39 10.52
N ARG A 233 11.81 -6.99 9.99
CA ARG A 233 13.13 -7.11 10.64
C ARG A 233 14.23 -7.21 9.60
N GLU A 234 15.47 -7.03 10.03
CA GLU A 234 16.65 -7.43 9.25
C GLU A 234 16.72 -8.96 9.26
N ARG A 235 16.36 -9.59 8.13
CA ARG A 235 16.29 -11.06 7.97
C ARG A 235 17.54 -11.66 7.33
N ASP A 236 18.41 -10.81 6.80
CA ASP A 236 19.46 -11.16 5.86
C ASP A 236 20.81 -10.60 6.37
N PRO A 237 21.64 -11.42 7.06
CA PRO A 237 22.92 -10.96 7.61
C PRO A 237 23.91 -10.42 6.58
N ALA A 238 23.71 -10.72 5.28
CA ALA A 238 24.51 -10.19 4.19
C ALA A 238 24.04 -8.81 3.69
N ALA A 239 22.88 -8.33 4.17
CA ALA A 239 22.28 -7.04 3.81
C ALA A 239 21.85 -6.25 5.07
N PRO A 240 22.79 -5.85 5.95
CA PRO A 240 22.49 -5.04 7.13
C PRO A 240 21.84 -3.71 6.73
N GLY A 241 20.89 -3.23 7.53
CA GLY A 241 20.08 -2.05 7.20
C GLY A 241 18.97 -2.29 6.15
N VAL A 242 18.77 -3.55 5.71
CA VAL A 242 17.63 -3.93 4.84
C VAL A 242 16.56 -4.67 5.65
N TRP A 243 15.47 -3.97 5.88
CA TRP A 243 14.31 -4.45 6.63
C TRP A 243 13.34 -5.15 5.68
N SER A 244 12.76 -6.27 6.11
CA SER A 244 11.87 -7.06 5.25
C SER A 244 10.80 -7.86 5.99
N CYS A 245 9.69 -8.11 5.29
CA CYS A 245 8.62 -9.01 5.72
C CYS A 245 8.81 -10.43 5.13
N LYS A 246 7.96 -11.38 5.53
CA LYS A 246 7.94 -12.75 4.96
C LYS A 246 7.57 -12.79 3.47
N ASN A 247 6.92 -11.75 2.94
CA ASN A 247 6.59 -11.65 1.51
C ASN A 247 7.77 -11.16 0.64
N ALA A 248 8.95 -10.90 1.24
CA ALA A 248 10.13 -10.36 0.57
C ALA A 248 10.00 -8.91 0.05
N HIS A 249 9.02 -8.14 0.54
CA HIS A 249 9.08 -6.68 0.49
C HIS A 249 10.32 -6.24 1.29
N ARG A 250 11.15 -5.37 0.72
CA ARG A 250 12.44 -4.93 1.26
C ARG A 250 12.52 -3.40 1.26
N TYR A 251 13.02 -2.84 2.35
CA TYR A 251 13.15 -1.40 2.58
C TYR A 251 14.53 -1.11 3.16
N ALA A 252 15.19 -0.03 2.74
CA ALA A 252 16.34 0.47 3.50
C ALA A 252 15.84 1.15 4.78
N SER A 253 16.59 1.09 5.88
CA SER A 253 16.20 1.76 7.13
C SER A 253 15.93 3.26 6.94
N GLN A 254 16.66 3.93 6.03
CA GLN A 254 16.50 5.35 5.70
C GLN A 254 15.20 5.66 4.94
N ASP A 255 14.55 4.67 4.32
CA ASP A 255 13.25 4.85 3.68
C ASP A 255 12.09 4.75 4.67
N LEU A 256 12.28 4.04 5.78
CA LEU A 256 11.31 3.86 6.84
C LEU A 256 11.39 4.97 7.89
N TRP A 257 12.59 5.25 8.42
CA TRP A 257 12.79 6.16 9.56
C TRP A 257 13.53 7.46 9.19
N PRO A 258 13.21 8.59 9.85
CA PRO A 258 12.15 8.75 10.84
C PRO A 258 10.76 8.79 10.20
N MET A 259 9.81 8.06 10.78
CA MET A 259 8.43 8.04 10.31
C MET A 259 7.77 9.41 10.50
N ARG A 260 6.82 9.73 9.62
CA ARG A 260 6.15 11.03 9.60
C ARG A 260 4.73 10.87 10.12
N LEU A 261 4.37 11.68 11.12
CA LEU A 261 2.99 11.78 11.59
C LEU A 261 2.14 12.59 10.60
N THR A 262 0.97 12.07 10.29
CA THR A 262 0.03 12.60 9.30
C THR A 262 -1.39 12.13 9.65
N ASP A 263 -2.39 12.46 8.84
CA ASP A 263 -3.76 12.02 9.01
C ASP A 263 -4.19 11.08 7.87
N PHE A 264 -4.99 10.05 8.17
CA PHE A 264 -5.60 9.13 7.21
C PHE A 264 -7.00 8.71 7.69
N GLU A 265 -8.02 8.85 6.85
CA GLU A 265 -9.44 8.65 7.22
C GLU A 265 -9.89 9.39 8.50
N GLY A 266 -9.19 10.47 8.87
CA GLY A 266 -9.43 11.26 10.09
C GLY A 266 -8.76 10.70 11.36
N ALA A 267 -7.97 9.63 11.26
CA ALA A 267 -7.11 9.15 12.34
C ALA A 267 -5.68 9.71 12.19
N ARG A 268 -5.01 9.98 13.31
CA ARG A 268 -3.57 10.28 13.35
C ARG A 268 -2.80 8.99 13.06
N VAL A 269 -1.99 8.98 12.02
CA VAL A 269 -1.21 7.81 11.58
C VAL A 269 0.27 8.15 11.38
N ARG A 270 1.11 7.11 11.28
CA ARG A 270 2.49 7.21 10.80
C ARG A 270 2.58 6.68 9.37
N VAL A 271 3.44 7.31 8.58
CA VAL A 271 3.89 6.80 7.27
C VAL A 271 5.43 6.78 7.22
N PRO A 272 6.03 5.94 6.35
CA PRO A 272 7.47 5.95 6.11
C PRO A 272 8.04 7.33 5.70
N TYR A 273 9.36 7.45 5.74
CA TYR A 273 10.07 8.64 5.29
C TYR A 273 9.99 8.80 3.76
N SER A 274 10.44 7.79 3.00
CA SER A 274 10.56 7.82 1.53
C SER A 274 9.35 7.23 0.78
N VAL A 275 8.12 7.64 1.15
CA VAL A 275 6.88 7.02 0.61
C VAL A 275 6.83 6.95 -0.92
N GLY A 276 7.22 8.02 -1.62
CA GLY A 276 7.21 8.03 -3.09
C GLY A 276 8.14 6.98 -3.72
N SER A 277 9.32 6.75 -3.12
CA SER A 277 10.26 5.72 -3.55
C SER A 277 9.75 4.31 -3.24
N ILE A 278 9.15 4.12 -2.06
CA ILE A 278 8.55 2.85 -1.64
C ILE A 278 7.42 2.46 -2.60
N LEU A 279 6.44 3.34 -2.80
CA LEU A 279 5.31 3.07 -3.69
C LEU A 279 5.74 2.94 -5.16
N SER A 280 6.75 3.68 -5.62
CA SER A 280 7.29 3.53 -6.98
C SER A 280 8.04 2.21 -7.17
N ALA A 281 8.70 1.68 -6.14
CA ALA A 281 9.34 0.37 -6.20
C ALA A 281 8.33 -0.78 -6.19
N GLU A 282 7.18 -0.59 -5.53
CA GLU A 282 6.13 -1.61 -5.38
C GLU A 282 5.13 -1.62 -6.55
N TYR A 283 4.59 -0.46 -6.92
CA TYR A 283 3.52 -0.30 -7.92
C TYR A 283 3.97 0.42 -9.21
N GLY A 284 5.23 0.84 -9.29
CA GLY A 284 5.77 1.64 -10.39
C GLY A 284 5.37 3.12 -10.32
N GLU A 285 6.20 4.01 -10.88
CA GLU A 285 5.99 5.47 -10.88
C GLU A 285 4.60 5.89 -11.39
N LYS A 286 4.02 5.11 -12.31
CA LYS A 286 2.69 5.35 -12.89
C LYS A 286 1.56 5.32 -11.86
N SER A 287 1.68 4.54 -10.79
CA SER A 287 0.68 4.47 -9.71
C SER A 287 0.47 5.81 -8.98
N LEU A 288 1.47 6.69 -9.03
CA LEU A 288 1.49 7.98 -8.34
C LEU A 288 0.97 9.14 -9.21
N VAL A 289 0.68 8.89 -10.49
CA VAL A 289 0.35 9.94 -11.48
C VAL A 289 -0.78 9.59 -12.46
N ILE A 290 -1.20 8.33 -12.58
CA ILE A 290 -2.34 7.96 -13.43
C ILE A 290 -3.64 8.34 -12.72
N GLU A 291 -4.46 9.17 -13.38
CA GLU A 291 -5.70 9.75 -12.84
C GLU A 291 -6.97 8.98 -13.27
N GLU A 292 -6.83 7.75 -13.78
CA GLU A 292 -7.93 6.83 -14.11
C GLU A 292 -7.56 5.39 -13.70
N HIS A 293 -8.31 4.81 -12.77
CA HIS A 293 -8.08 3.43 -12.30
C HIS A 293 -9.38 2.79 -11.79
N ALA A 294 -9.53 1.46 -11.94
CA ALA A 294 -10.68 0.69 -11.47
C ALA A 294 -12.08 1.31 -11.74
N GLY A 295 -12.27 1.97 -12.89
CA GLY A 295 -13.53 2.63 -13.24
C GLY A 295 -13.82 3.92 -12.45
N HIS A 296 -12.79 4.53 -11.87
CA HIS A 296 -12.80 5.82 -11.18
C HIS A 296 -11.82 6.79 -11.86
N ARG A 297 -12.10 8.08 -11.72
CA ARG A 297 -11.27 9.19 -12.19
C ARG A 297 -10.89 10.05 -10.98
N TRP A 298 -9.63 10.49 -10.95
CA TRP A 298 -9.17 11.45 -9.95
C TRP A 298 -9.71 12.85 -10.28
N ASP A 299 -10.41 13.46 -9.32
CA ASP A 299 -10.81 14.86 -9.39
C ASP A 299 -9.79 15.73 -8.63
N ARG A 300 -9.06 16.57 -9.37
CA ARG A 300 -8.06 17.49 -8.82
C ARG A 300 -8.66 18.61 -7.98
N ALA A 301 -9.94 18.95 -8.13
CA ALA A 301 -10.60 20.02 -7.40
C ALA A 301 -10.98 19.56 -5.98
N THR A 302 -11.63 18.41 -5.85
CA THR A 302 -11.98 17.79 -4.56
C THR A 302 -10.82 17.02 -3.91
N LYS A 303 -9.84 16.59 -4.72
CA LYS A 303 -8.79 15.62 -4.35
C LYS A 303 -9.37 14.27 -3.91
N GLU A 304 -10.35 13.77 -4.67
CA GLU A 304 -10.98 12.48 -4.42
C GLU A 304 -11.10 11.65 -5.71
N TRP A 305 -11.21 10.33 -5.53
CA TRP A 305 -11.46 9.38 -6.60
C TRP A 305 -12.97 9.23 -6.82
N VAL A 306 -13.46 9.69 -7.97
CA VAL A 306 -14.88 9.73 -8.31
C VAL A 306 -15.23 8.59 -9.27
N LYS A 307 -16.31 7.87 -9.00
CA LYS A 307 -16.83 6.76 -9.80
C LYS A 307 -17.24 7.27 -11.19
N MET A 308 -16.66 6.71 -12.26
CA MET A 308 -16.92 7.17 -13.63
C MET A 308 -18.32 6.79 -14.09
N THR A 309 -19.03 7.73 -14.73
CA THR A 309 -20.31 7.45 -15.40
C THR A 309 -20.10 6.52 -16.61
N PRO A 310 -21.15 5.87 -17.14
CA PRO A 310 -21.04 5.10 -18.39
C PRO A 310 -20.42 5.92 -19.54
N ASP A 311 -20.82 7.19 -19.67
CA ASP A 311 -20.30 8.09 -20.70
C ASP A 311 -18.82 8.42 -20.50
N ASP A 312 -18.36 8.60 -19.25
CA ASP A 312 -16.94 8.81 -18.95
C ASP A 312 -16.08 7.60 -19.33
N LYS A 313 -16.62 6.38 -19.15
CA LYS A 313 -15.93 5.14 -19.55
C LYS A 313 -15.84 5.04 -21.07
N VAL A 314 -16.92 5.38 -21.79
CA VAL A 314 -16.89 5.43 -23.26
C VAL A 314 -15.90 6.48 -23.78
N ARG A 315 -15.88 7.68 -23.19
CA ARG A 315 -14.89 8.73 -23.51
C ARG A 315 -13.46 8.24 -23.30
N SER A 316 -13.15 7.69 -22.12
CA SER A 316 -11.83 7.13 -21.78
C SER A 316 -11.34 6.07 -22.78
N ILE A 317 -12.21 5.13 -23.16
CA ILE A 317 -11.90 4.08 -24.13
C ILE A 317 -11.56 4.68 -25.51
N ASN A 318 -12.31 5.69 -25.96
CA ASN A 318 -12.07 6.35 -27.24
C ASN A 318 -10.76 7.15 -27.22
N ASP A 319 -10.49 7.90 -26.15
CA ASP A 319 -9.23 8.65 -25.99
C ASP A 319 -8.02 7.71 -25.91
N ALA A 320 -8.15 6.56 -25.24
CA ALA A 320 -7.10 5.54 -25.19
C ALA A 320 -6.82 4.91 -26.57
N ARG A 321 -7.86 4.67 -27.38
CA ARG A 321 -7.73 4.21 -28.76
C ARG A 321 -7.02 5.23 -29.64
N GLU A 322 -7.38 6.50 -29.56
CA GLU A 322 -6.74 7.56 -30.37
C GLU A 322 -5.29 7.81 -29.92
N ARG A 323 -5.00 7.81 -28.62
CA ARG A 323 -3.60 7.87 -28.11
C ARG A 323 -2.75 6.72 -28.64
N LYS A 324 -3.27 5.47 -28.65
CA LYS A 324 -2.56 4.31 -29.19
C LYS A 324 -2.31 4.44 -30.70
N LYS A 325 -3.30 4.93 -31.46
CA LYS A 325 -3.18 5.19 -32.90
C LYS A 325 -2.12 6.26 -33.19
N GLN A 326 -2.12 7.38 -32.46
CA GLN A 326 -1.11 8.43 -32.57
C GLN A 326 0.30 7.92 -32.22
N GLN A 327 0.42 7.07 -31.20
CA GLN A 327 1.69 6.43 -30.86
C GLN A 327 2.18 5.51 -31.99
N MET A 328 1.32 4.65 -32.55
CA MET A 328 1.69 3.79 -33.69
C MET A 328 2.11 4.60 -34.93
N ILE A 329 1.47 5.75 -35.20
CA ILE A 329 1.88 6.66 -36.28
C ILE A 329 3.25 7.28 -36.00
N ARG A 330 3.54 7.65 -34.75
CA ARG A 330 4.84 8.19 -34.33
C ARG A 330 5.94 7.14 -34.45
N ASP A 331 5.69 5.92 -33.98
CA ASP A 331 6.67 4.84 -33.94
C ASP A 331 6.94 4.25 -35.34
N ALA A 332 5.97 4.37 -36.26
CA ALA A 332 6.13 4.02 -37.68
C ALA A 332 6.84 5.10 -38.52
N ARG A 333 7.15 6.27 -37.97
CA ARG A 333 7.89 7.32 -38.68
C ARG A 333 9.40 7.05 -38.58
N PRO A 334 10.13 6.95 -39.71
CA PRO A 334 11.59 6.77 -39.65
C PRO A 334 12.25 7.95 -38.92
N PRO A 335 13.39 7.73 -38.25
CA PRO A 335 14.13 8.81 -37.60
C PRO A 335 14.49 9.89 -38.64
N ALA A 336 14.38 11.15 -38.23
CA ALA A 336 14.78 12.27 -39.07
C ALA A 336 16.29 12.19 -39.41
N PRO A 337 16.70 12.61 -40.62
CA PRO A 337 18.08 12.51 -41.09
C PRO A 337 19.06 13.41 -40.32
#